data_AF-A0A847CUA1-F1
#
_entry.id   AF-A0A847CUA1-F1
#
_cell.length_a   1.000
_cell.length_b   1.000
_cell.length_c   1.000
_cell.angle_alpha   90.00
_cell.angle_beta   90.00
_cell.angle_gamma   90.00
#
_symmetry.space_group_name_H-M   'P 1'
#
loop_
_entity.id
_entity.type
_entity.pdbx_description
1 polymer ?
#
loop_
_entity_poly.entity_id
_entity_poly.type
_entity_poly.pdbx_seq_one_letter_code
_entity_poly.pdbx_strand_id
1 'polypeptide(L)' 'KILEISPEKIVYVSCNPVTQARDIALLDGYRVERAGLVDMFPNTAHVETVVLMSRVDK' A
#
# COMPACT_ATOMS: atom_id res chain seq x y z
N LYS A 1 -1.85 15.28 -5.03
CA LYS A 1 -1.98 14.51 -6.29
C LYS A 1 -2.82 13.24 -6.17
N ILE A 2 -2.43 12.17 -5.47
CA ILE A 2 -3.28 10.95 -5.38
C ILE A 2 -4.63 11.24 -4.70
N LEU A 3 -4.61 11.99 -3.60
CA LEU A 3 -5.84 12.43 -2.90
C LEU A 3 -6.70 13.38 -3.75
N GLU A 4 -6.10 14.17 -4.65
CA GLU A 4 -6.86 15.05 -5.57
C GLU A 4 -7.57 14.26 -6.66
N ILE A 5 -6.92 13.20 -7.18
CA ILE A 5 -7.52 12.30 -8.18
C ILE A 5 -8.62 11.45 -7.53
N SER A 6 -8.47 11.12 -6.24
CA SER A 6 -9.46 10.37 -5.47
C SER A 6 -9.92 9.08 -6.16
N PRO A 7 -9.00 8.16 -6.55
CA PRO A 7 -9.40 6.88 -7.15
C PRO A 7 -10.21 6.01 -6.18
N GLU A 8 -11.07 5.15 -6.70
CA GLU A 8 -11.80 4.21 -5.83
C GLU A 8 -10.89 3.15 -5.21
N LYS A 9 -9.78 2.81 -5.88
CA LYS A 9 -8.82 1.79 -5.45
C LYS A 9 -7.38 2.24 -5.67
N ILE A 10 -6.51 1.87 -4.75
CA ILE A 10 -5.06 2.09 -4.83
C ILE A 10 -4.37 0.74 -4.61
N VAL A 11 -3.42 0.41 -5.49
CA VAL A 11 -2.47 -0.69 -5.27
C VAL A 11 -1.11 -0.08 -5.00
N TYR A 12 -0.61 -0.23 -3.77
CA TYR A 12 0.70 0.25 -3.36
C TYR A 12 1.68 -0.92 -3.31
N VAL A 13 2.65 -0.94 -4.21
CA VAL A 13 3.81 -1.84 -4.19
C VAL A 13 5.02 -1.15 -3.55
N SER A 14 5.70 -1.78 -2.59
CA SER A 14 6.87 -1.22 -1.90
C SER A 14 7.88 -2.29 -1.47
N CYS A 15 9.16 -1.97 -1.59
CA CYS A 15 10.27 -2.76 -1.07
C CYS A 15 10.59 -2.49 0.41
N ASN A 16 9.92 -1.50 1.01
CA ASN A 16 10.08 -1.13 2.41
C ASN A 16 8.71 -1.04 3.11
N PRO A 17 8.37 -2.01 3.97
CA PRO A 17 7.07 -2.02 4.67
C PRO A 17 6.93 -0.88 5.69
N VAL A 18 8.04 -0.38 6.24
CA VAL A 18 8.01 0.67 7.28
C VAL A 18 7.59 2.01 6.68
N THR A 19 8.22 2.41 5.56
CA THR A 19 7.83 3.64 4.86
C THR A 19 6.45 3.49 4.22
N GLN A 20 6.10 2.31 3.71
CA GLN A 20 4.77 2.04 3.18
C GLN A 20 3.68 2.23 4.25
N ALA A 21 3.86 1.69 5.46
CA ALA A 21 2.90 1.86 6.55
C ALA A 21 2.73 3.33 6.96
N ARG A 22 3.84 4.09 7.00
CA ARG A 22 3.81 5.53 7.24
C ARG A 22 3.02 6.28 6.17
N ASP A 23 3.24 5.97 4.90
CA ASP A 23 2.56 6.63 3.79
C ASP A 23 1.07 6.28 3.75
N ILE A 24 0.71 5.02 4.02
CA ILE A 24 -0.70 4.60 4.13
C ILE A 24 -1.41 5.38 5.24
N ALA A 25 -0.74 5.64 6.36
CA ALA A 25 -1.31 6.43 7.45
C ALA A 25 -1.56 7.90 7.08
N LEU A 26 -0.95 8.41 6.01
CA LEU A 26 -1.20 9.76 5.48
C LEU A 26 -2.31 9.79 4.41
N LEU A 27 -2.79 8.64 3.96
CA LEU A 27 -3.85 8.53 2.95
C LEU A 27 -5.23 8.51 3.62
N ASP A 28 -5.61 9.66 4.18
CA ASP A 28 -6.93 9.88 4.75
C ASP A 28 -8.03 9.58 3.73
N GLY A 29 -9.11 8.93 4.19
CA GLY A 29 -10.24 8.52 3.33
C GLY A 29 -10.05 7.20 2.60
N TYR A 30 -8.97 6.45 2.87
CA TYR A 30 -8.78 5.09 2.35
C TYR A 30 -8.64 4.06 3.48
N ARG A 31 -9.15 2.86 3.22
CA ARG A 31 -9.01 1.68 4.08
C ARG A 31 -8.20 0.60 3.39
N VAL A 32 -7.37 -0.10 4.15
CA VAL A 32 -6.63 -1.27 3.66
C VAL A 32 -7.59 -2.46 3.55
N GLU A 33 -7.67 -3.04 2.36
CA GLU A 33 -8.49 -4.22 2.08
C GLU A 33 -7.67 -5.51 2.17
N ARG A 34 -6.43 -5.46 1.70
CA ARG A 34 -5.54 -6.62 1.62
C ARG A 34 -4.09 -6.18 1.63
N ALA A 35 -3.25 -6.93 2.31
CA ALA A 35 -1.80 -6.85 2.19
C ALA A 35 -1.24 -8.21 1.81
N GLY A 36 -0.20 -8.21 0.97
CA GLY A 36 0.53 -9.40 0.55
C GLY A 36 2.03 -9.15 0.60
N LEU A 37 2.77 -10.19 0.96
CA LEU A 37 4.23 -10.21 0.92
C LEU A 37 4.66 -11.04 -0.29
N VAL A 38 5.68 -10.57 -0.99
CA VAL A 38 6.25 -11.23 -2.15
C VAL A 38 7.76 -11.37 -1.94
N ASP A 39 8.24 -12.60 -2.00
CA ASP A 39 9.68 -12.87 -2.05
C ASP A 39 10.16 -12.76 -3.50
N MET A 40 10.58 -11.54 -3.88
CA MET A 40 11.22 -11.30 -5.18
C MET A 40 12.73 -11.58 -5.15
N PHE A 41 13.33 -11.72 -3.96
CA PHE A 41 14.77 -11.84 -3.77
C PHE A 41 15.09 -12.96 -2.77
N PRO A 42 14.96 -14.24 -3.18
CA PRO A 42 15.18 -15.37 -2.30
C PRO A 42 16.57 -15.37 -1.69
N ASN A 43 16.67 -15.78 -0.43
CA ASN A 43 17.89 -15.79 0.38
C ASN A 43 18.46 -14.39 0.68
N THR A 44 17.62 -13.34 0.62
CA THR A 44 17.99 -12.01 1.09
C THR A 44 17.04 -11.57 2.22
N ALA A 45 17.38 -10.47 2.89
CA ALA A 45 16.50 -9.84 3.86
C ALA A 45 15.41 -8.96 3.23
N HIS A 46 15.38 -8.82 1.90
CA HIS A 46 14.40 -7.98 1.21
C HIS A 46 13.03 -8.65 1.20
N VAL A 47 11.99 -7.83 1.35
CA VAL A 47 10.61 -8.26 1.19
C VAL A 47 9.86 -7.20 0.40
N GLU A 48 9.22 -7.63 -0.68
CA GLU A 48 8.31 -6.76 -1.42
C GLU A 48 6.92 -6.88 -0.81
N THR A 49 6.21 -5.77 -0.78
CA THR A 49 4.87 -5.66 -0.19
C THR A 49 3.90 -5.09 -1.19
N VAL A 50 2.70 -5.66 -1.25
CA VAL A 50 1.61 -5.19 -2.09
C VAL A 50 0.38 -4.96 -1.23
N VAL A 51 -0.09 -3.72 -1.18
CA VAL A 51 -1.26 -3.34 -0.38
C VAL A 51 -2.36 -2.82 -1.32
N LEU A 52 -3.54 -3.43 -1.20
CA LEU A 52 -4.77 -2.96 -1.83
C LEU A 52 -5.52 -2.10 -0.83
N MET A 53 -5.88 -0.89 -1.26
CA MET A 53 -6.71 0.04 -0.51
C MET A 53 -7.94 0.43 -1.32
N SER A 54 -9.04 0.69 -0.63
CA SER A 54 -10.27 1.24 -1.20
C SER A 54 -10.65 2.54 -0.50
N ARG A 55 -11.26 3.47 -1.24
CA ARG A 55 -11.82 4.69 -0.65
C ARG A 55 -12.95 4.34 0.31
N VAL A 56 -13.05 5.03 1.44
CA VAL A 56 -14.04 4.79 2.51
C VAL A 56 -15.42 5.37 2.18
N ASP A 57 -15.52 6.23 1.16
CA ASP A 57 -16.78 6.88 0.77
C ASP A 57 -17.71 5.96 -0.05
N LYS A 58 -18.82 5.56 0.58
CA LYS A 58 -20.13 5.30 -0.01
C LYS A 58 -21.22 5.87 0.90
#